data_AF-A0A817MNV6-F1
#
_entry.id   AF-A0A817MNV6-F1
#
_cell.length_a   1.000
_cell.length_b   1.000
_cell.length_c   1.000
_cell.angle_alpha   90.00
_cell.angle_beta   90.00
_cell.angle_gamma   90.00
#
_symmetry.space_group_name_H-M   'P 1'
#
loop_
_entity.id
_entity.type
_entity.pdbx_description
1 polymer ?
#
loop_
_entity_poly.entity_id
_entity_poly.type
_entity_poly.pdbx_seq_one_letter_code
_entity_poly.pdbx_strand_id
1 'polypeptide(L)'
;INPTITPGYSQYQLIADMLPSYIPLQLAEKILFIGESWLLLKTNDEDNDKNFLSINPIDYDEQNNRVQQQLYVLTLSDDLNMFELERIIEHARIDLSLTLRNLFVDRFHLCDELEQIRGFYLIERGELYSLFVNRTNQLLLNTKKSTNAIENDINEVFKQCLNDLHLESILTNADKFKFKLNFTLNDNSTQVRILFSII
;
A
#
# COMPACT_ATOMS: atom_id res chain seq x y z
N ILE A 1 7.96 -4.06 -19.75
CA ILE A 1 8.18 -3.66 -18.34
C ILE A 1 7.01 -4.27 -17.59
N ASN A 2 7.21 -5.42 -16.94
CA ASN A 2 6.15 -6.12 -16.24
C ASN A 2 5.85 -5.40 -14.92
N PRO A 3 4.63 -4.87 -14.69
CA PRO A 3 4.26 -4.43 -13.37
C PRO A 3 4.07 -5.68 -12.51
N THR A 4 4.93 -5.84 -11.51
CA THR A 4 4.78 -6.84 -10.47
C THR A 4 3.49 -6.59 -9.71
N ILE A 5 2.62 -7.58 -9.80
CA ILE A 5 1.28 -7.68 -9.25
C ILE A 5 1.38 -7.63 -7.72
N THR A 6 0.79 -6.61 -7.09
CA THR A 6 0.37 -6.66 -5.69
C THR A 6 -0.90 -7.52 -5.59
N PRO A 7 -1.00 -8.46 -4.64
CA PRO A 7 -2.20 -9.28 -4.50
C PRO A 7 -3.29 -8.44 -3.83
N GLY A 8 -4.39 -8.16 -4.53
CA GLY A 8 -5.64 -7.66 -3.92
C GLY A 8 -6.39 -6.56 -4.67
N TYR A 9 -5.74 -5.80 -5.55
CA TYR A 9 -6.42 -4.69 -6.24
C TYR A 9 -6.65 -5.02 -7.71
N SER A 10 -7.92 -5.08 -8.11
CA SER A 10 -8.31 -5.06 -9.52
C SER A 10 -7.86 -3.72 -10.10
N GLN A 11 -6.74 -3.69 -10.82
CA GLN A 11 -6.23 -2.46 -11.44
C GLN A 11 -7.15 -2.12 -12.62
N TYR A 12 -7.98 -1.10 -12.45
CA TYR A 12 -8.78 -0.61 -13.56
C TYR A 12 -7.87 0.22 -14.46
N GLN A 13 -8.00 0.04 -15.77
CA GLN A 13 -7.16 0.73 -16.72
C GLN A 13 -8.00 1.42 -17.79
N LEU A 14 -7.61 2.65 -18.13
CA LEU A 14 -8.23 3.42 -19.19
C LEU A 14 -7.79 2.88 -20.55
N ILE A 15 -8.77 2.61 -21.42
CA ILE A 15 -8.55 2.23 -22.82
C ILE A 15 -8.80 3.47 -23.68
N ALA A 16 -7.74 4.17 -24.07
CA ALA A 16 -7.84 5.47 -24.75
C ALA A 16 -8.61 5.39 -26.08
N ASP A 17 -8.49 4.26 -26.78
CA ASP A 17 -9.17 4.01 -28.06
C ASP A 17 -10.69 3.92 -27.94
N MET A 18 -11.21 3.66 -26.73
CA MET A 18 -12.64 3.59 -26.44
C MET A 18 -13.19 4.92 -25.92
N LEU A 19 -12.35 5.95 -25.76
CA LEU A 19 -12.76 7.23 -25.23
C LEU A 19 -13.44 8.08 -26.34
N PRO A 20 -14.65 8.60 -26.10
CA PRO A 20 -15.27 9.53 -27.04
C PRO A 20 -14.41 10.77 -27.27
N SER A 21 -14.33 11.25 -28.51
CA SER A 21 -13.42 12.33 -28.91
C SER A 21 -13.68 13.68 -28.23
N TYR A 22 -14.89 13.89 -27.69
CA TYR A 22 -15.27 15.09 -26.96
C TYR A 22 -14.89 15.05 -25.48
N ILE A 23 -14.42 13.90 -24.96
CA ILE A 23 -13.93 13.74 -23.60
C ILE A 23 -12.40 13.79 -23.62
N PRO A 24 -11.76 14.79 -23.00
CA PRO A 24 -10.32 14.81 -22.84
C PRO A 24 -9.84 13.63 -22.01
N LEU A 25 -8.67 13.08 -22.39
CA LEU A 25 -8.01 12.01 -21.63
C LEU A 25 -7.85 12.36 -20.15
N GLN A 26 -7.49 13.62 -19.86
CA GLN A 26 -7.34 14.12 -18.49
C GLN A 26 -8.63 13.99 -17.66
N LEU A 27 -9.81 14.23 -18.27
CA LEU A 27 -11.07 14.08 -17.55
C LEU A 27 -11.35 12.60 -17.26
N ALA A 28 -11.07 11.73 -18.22
CA ALA A 28 -11.26 10.30 -18.08
C ALA A 28 -10.33 9.68 -17.02
N GLU A 29 -9.09 10.17 -16.91
CA GLU A 29 -8.17 9.81 -15.82
C GLU A 29 -8.70 10.22 -14.44
N LYS A 30 -9.31 11.42 -14.33
CA LYS A 30 -9.96 11.85 -13.09
C LYS A 30 -11.12 10.93 -12.72
N ILE A 31 -11.95 10.54 -13.69
CA ILE A 31 -13.07 9.61 -13.47
C ILE A 31 -12.56 8.24 -13.03
N LEU A 32 -11.49 7.72 -13.65
CA LEU A 32 -10.87 6.46 -13.27
C LEU A 32 -10.38 6.52 -11.82
N PHE A 33 -9.59 7.55 -11.47
CA PHE A 33 -9.10 7.76 -10.11
C PHE A 33 -10.24 7.80 -9.09
N ILE A 34 -11.29 8.55 -9.40
CA ILE A 34 -12.49 8.67 -8.58
C ILE A 34 -13.12 7.29 -8.33
N GLY A 35 -13.31 6.49 -9.38
CA GLY A 35 -13.90 5.16 -9.29
C GLY A 35 -13.05 4.17 -8.50
N GLU A 36 -11.74 4.14 -8.72
CA GLU A 36 -10.81 3.28 -7.97
C GLU A 36 -10.76 3.65 -6.50
N SER A 37 -10.72 4.95 -6.21
CA SER A 37 -10.75 5.48 -4.84
C SER A 37 -12.04 5.09 -4.12
N TRP A 38 -13.18 5.17 -4.82
CA TRP A 38 -14.47 4.78 -4.30
C TRP A 38 -14.57 3.28 -4.04
N LEU A 39 -14.07 2.45 -4.94
CA LEU A 39 -14.00 1.01 -4.73
C LEU A 39 -13.09 0.64 -3.56
N LEU A 40 -11.93 1.28 -3.43
CA LEU A 40 -11.00 1.06 -2.32
C LEU A 40 -11.67 1.35 -0.98
N LEU A 41 -12.43 2.43 -0.89
CA LEU A 41 -13.15 2.77 0.33
C LEU A 41 -14.28 1.78 0.63
N LYS A 42 -15.02 1.31 -0.39
CA LYS A 42 -16.13 0.38 -0.22
C LYS A 42 -15.71 -1.06 0.12
N THR A 43 -14.71 -1.60 -0.57
CA THR A 43 -14.34 -3.03 -0.46
C THR A 43 -13.87 -3.39 0.95
N ASN A 44 -13.27 -2.43 1.64
CA ASN A 44 -12.80 -2.61 3.00
C ASN A 44 -13.91 -2.57 4.08
N ASP A 45 -15.16 -2.26 3.72
CA ASP A 45 -16.31 -2.36 4.63
C ASP A 45 -16.91 -3.78 4.66
N GLU A 46 -16.68 -4.60 3.61
CA GLU A 46 -17.30 -5.93 3.46
C GLU A 46 -16.46 -7.07 4.10
N ASP A 47 -15.14 -6.89 4.21
CA ASP A 47 -14.23 -7.82 4.89
C ASP A 47 -14.28 -7.64 6.41
N ASN A 48 -15.30 -8.24 7.04
CA ASN A 48 -15.47 -8.73 8.44
C ASN A 48 -14.51 -8.37 9.61
N ASP A 49 -13.79 -7.25 9.60
CA ASP A 49 -13.12 -6.66 10.76
C ASP A 49 -13.57 -5.20 10.89
N LYS A 50 -14.66 -5.02 11.64
CA LYS A 50 -15.45 -3.78 11.85
C LYS A 50 -14.70 -2.56 12.39
N ASN A 51 -13.38 -2.45 12.30
CA ASN A 51 -12.61 -1.37 12.92
C ASN A 51 -11.49 -0.77 12.07
N PHE A 52 -11.17 -1.28 10.87
CA PHE A 52 -10.00 -0.76 10.15
C PHE A 52 -10.28 0.54 9.39
N LEU A 53 -11.48 0.74 8.86
CA LEU A 53 -11.79 1.86 7.97
C LEU A 53 -13.02 2.66 8.34
N SER A 54 -13.43 2.68 9.62
CA SER A 54 -14.63 3.35 10.13
C SER A 54 -14.58 4.88 9.99
N ILE A 55 -14.42 5.41 8.77
CA ILE A 55 -14.99 6.68 8.35
C ILE A 55 -16.47 6.48 8.62
N ASN A 56 -17.15 7.46 9.23
CA ASN A 56 -18.59 7.34 9.38
C ASN A 56 -19.15 7.03 7.98
N PRO A 57 -19.76 5.85 7.74
CA PRO A 57 -20.20 5.45 6.39
C PRO A 57 -21.07 6.53 5.74
N ILE A 58 -21.75 7.27 6.63
CA ILE A 58 -22.59 8.44 6.42
C ILE A 58 -21.90 9.55 5.60
N ASP A 59 -20.62 9.86 5.82
CA ASP A 59 -19.96 11.01 5.17
C ASP A 59 -19.68 10.72 3.69
N TYR A 60 -19.15 9.55 3.38
CA TYR A 60 -18.89 9.12 2.01
C TYR A 60 -20.18 8.90 1.20
N ASP A 61 -21.18 8.25 1.80
CA ASP A 61 -22.43 7.95 1.10
C ASP A 61 -23.17 9.25 0.76
N GLU A 62 -23.09 10.25 1.64
CA GLU A 62 -23.63 11.58 1.37
C GLU A 62 -22.90 12.28 0.22
N GLN A 63 -21.56 12.23 0.16
CA GLN A 63 -20.80 12.79 -0.97
C GLN A 63 -21.16 12.11 -2.29
N ASN A 64 -21.25 10.77 -2.29
CA ASN A 64 -21.65 10.00 -3.48
C ASN A 64 -23.06 10.38 -3.93
N ASN A 65 -24.02 10.46 -3.00
CA ASN A 65 -25.39 10.89 -3.30
C ASN A 65 -25.45 12.30 -3.90
N ARG A 66 -24.64 13.25 -3.40
CA ARG A 66 -24.56 14.61 -3.96
C ARG A 66 -24.03 14.61 -5.39
N VAL A 67 -22.95 13.88 -5.66
CA VAL A 67 -22.39 13.77 -7.02
C VAL A 67 -23.38 13.10 -7.96
N GLN A 68 -24.06 12.03 -7.53
CA GLN A 68 -25.10 11.37 -8.32
C GLN A 68 -26.26 12.31 -8.65
N GLN A 69 -26.72 13.11 -7.69
CA GLN A 69 -27.77 14.11 -7.94
C GLN A 69 -27.33 15.16 -8.96
N GLN A 70 -26.10 15.67 -8.84
CA GLN A 70 -25.56 16.66 -9.79
C GLN A 70 -25.42 16.08 -11.20
N LEU A 71 -24.95 14.83 -11.33
CA LEU A 71 -24.86 14.14 -12.61
C LEU A 71 -26.24 13.83 -13.20
N TYR A 72 -27.23 13.49 -12.36
CA TYR A 72 -28.60 13.28 -12.80
C TYR A 72 -29.22 14.57 -13.36
N VAL A 73 -29.02 15.71 -12.67
CA VAL A 73 -29.47 17.02 -13.16
C VAL A 73 -28.83 17.39 -14.50
N LEU A 74 -27.54 17.08 -14.68
CA LEU A 74 -26.88 17.25 -15.98
C LEU A 74 -27.47 16.34 -17.07
N THR A 75 -27.83 15.11 -16.72
CA THR A 75 -28.41 14.16 -17.68
C THR A 75 -29.82 14.57 -18.12
N LEU A 76 -30.55 15.34 -17.30
CA LEU A 76 -31.86 15.90 -17.64
C LEU A 76 -31.79 17.11 -18.57
N SER A 77 -30.60 17.69 -18.78
CA SER A 77 -30.42 18.82 -19.68
C SER A 77 -30.38 18.34 -21.13
N ASP A 78 -31.07 19.03 -22.05
CA ASP A 78 -31.15 18.64 -23.46
C ASP A 78 -29.77 18.62 -24.16
N ASP A 79 -28.84 19.47 -23.69
CA ASP A 79 -27.45 19.52 -24.14
C ASP A 79 -26.47 19.17 -23.01
N LEU A 80 -25.52 18.28 -23.29
CA LEU A 80 -24.44 17.95 -22.36
C LEU A 80 -23.44 19.11 -22.27
N ASN A 81 -23.53 19.87 -21.18
CA ASN A 81 -22.54 20.90 -20.89
C ASN A 81 -21.24 20.29 -20.34
N MET A 82 -20.25 20.16 -21.21
CA MET A 82 -18.95 19.58 -20.88
C MET A 82 -18.21 20.34 -19.76
N PHE A 83 -18.36 21.66 -19.70
CA PHE A 83 -17.73 22.48 -18.66
C PHE A 83 -18.31 22.17 -17.28
N GLU A 84 -19.64 22.00 -17.21
CA GLU A 84 -20.31 21.64 -15.96
C GLU A 84 -19.99 20.22 -15.52
N LEU A 85 -19.89 19.28 -16.46
CA LEU A 85 -19.43 17.91 -16.19
C LEU A 85 -18.02 17.94 -15.60
N GLU A 86 -17.07 18.63 -16.26
CA GLU A 86 -15.70 18.74 -15.79
C GLU A 86 -15.64 19.37 -14.39
N ARG A 87 -16.45 20.39 -14.11
CA ARG A 87 -16.55 21.03 -12.80
C ARG A 87 -16.99 20.05 -11.72
N ILE A 88 -18.07 19.28 -11.96
CA ILE A 88 -18.58 18.30 -10.99
C ILE A 88 -17.54 17.20 -10.73
N ILE A 89 -16.92 16.67 -11.79
CA ILE A 89 -15.87 15.65 -11.66
C ILE A 89 -14.66 16.20 -10.89
N GLU A 90 -14.26 17.44 -11.15
CA GLU A 90 -13.15 18.06 -10.42
C GLU A 90 -13.44 18.24 -8.93
N HIS A 91 -14.66 18.68 -8.57
CA HIS A 91 -15.08 18.76 -7.18
C HIS A 91 -15.08 17.38 -6.50
N ALA A 92 -15.69 16.38 -7.14
CA ALA A 92 -15.70 15.01 -6.61
C ALA A 92 -14.28 14.47 -6.41
N ARG A 93 -13.36 14.75 -7.34
CA ARG A 93 -11.94 14.37 -7.23
C ARG A 93 -11.28 15.02 -6.01
N ILE A 94 -11.49 16.31 -5.79
CA ILE A 94 -10.89 17.06 -4.67
C ILE A 94 -11.42 16.52 -3.35
N ASP A 95 -12.73 16.38 -3.22
CA ASP A 95 -13.38 15.90 -1.99
C ASP A 95 -12.89 14.50 -1.63
N LEU A 96 -12.83 13.58 -2.60
CA LEU A 96 -12.26 12.25 -2.39
C LEU A 96 -10.79 12.27 -2.04
N SER A 97 -9.99 13.14 -2.68
CA SER A 97 -8.56 13.25 -2.38
C SER A 97 -8.35 13.70 -0.94
N LEU A 98 -9.18 14.61 -0.42
CA LEU A 98 -9.15 15.05 0.97
C LEU A 98 -9.57 13.93 1.93
N THR A 99 -10.62 13.20 1.60
CA THR A 99 -11.05 12.03 2.40
C THR A 99 -9.95 10.98 2.47
N LEU A 100 -9.36 10.59 1.34
CA LEU A 100 -8.25 9.65 1.30
C LEU A 100 -7.03 10.16 2.07
N ARG A 101 -6.69 11.44 1.91
CA ARG A 101 -5.59 12.05 2.68
C ARG A 101 -5.84 11.93 4.17
N ASN A 102 -6.99 12.38 4.66
CA ASN A 102 -7.29 12.37 6.09
C ASN A 102 -7.33 10.93 6.62
N LEU A 103 -7.84 10.00 5.82
CA LEU A 103 -7.82 8.58 6.14
C LEU A 103 -6.39 8.04 6.30
N PHE A 104 -5.54 8.17 5.27
CA PHE A 104 -4.20 7.60 5.29
C PHE A 104 -3.24 8.33 6.22
N VAL A 105 -3.31 9.66 6.27
CA VAL A 105 -2.40 10.47 7.09
C VAL A 105 -2.84 10.48 8.54
N ASP A 106 -4.11 10.79 8.82
CA ASP A 106 -4.53 11.04 10.20
C ASP A 106 -4.92 9.76 10.94
N ARG A 107 -5.43 8.74 10.23
CA ARG A 107 -5.88 7.49 10.87
C ARG A 107 -4.92 6.34 10.75
N PHE A 108 -4.30 6.17 9.57
CA PHE A 108 -3.30 5.12 9.37
C PHE A 108 -1.88 5.54 9.70
N HIS A 109 -1.66 6.80 10.07
CA HIS A 109 -0.34 7.30 10.39
C HIS A 109 0.68 6.95 9.30
N LEU A 110 0.30 7.10 8.02
CA LEU A 110 1.11 6.66 6.87
C LEU A 110 2.54 7.22 6.93
N CYS A 111 2.72 8.45 7.41
CA CYS A 111 4.04 9.04 7.61
C CYS A 111 4.91 8.22 8.57
N ASP A 112 4.34 7.74 9.67
CA ASP A 112 5.05 6.95 10.68
C ASP A 112 5.41 5.56 10.13
N GLU A 113 4.51 4.95 9.35
CA GLU A 113 4.81 3.68 8.68
C GLU A 113 5.88 3.85 7.59
N LEU A 114 5.86 4.95 6.84
CA LEU A 114 6.91 5.28 5.87
C LEU A 114 8.26 5.55 6.55
N GLU A 115 8.26 6.21 7.71
CA GLU A 115 9.46 6.42 8.51
C GLU A 115 10.02 5.08 9.01
N GLN A 116 9.17 4.15 9.42
CA GLN A 116 9.59 2.79 9.78
C GLN A 116 10.19 2.04 8.58
N ILE A 117 9.51 2.04 7.43
CA ILE A 117 10.01 1.43 6.19
C ILE A 117 11.37 2.01 5.86
N ARG A 118 11.51 3.34 5.91
CA ARG A 118 12.77 4.04 5.68
C ARG A 118 13.84 3.58 6.67
N GLY A 119 13.53 3.56 7.96
CA GLY A 119 14.44 3.16 9.03
C GLY A 119 15.00 1.75 8.85
N PHE A 120 14.16 0.83 8.37
CA PHE A 120 14.59 -0.53 8.08
C PHE A 120 15.32 -0.67 6.73
N TYR A 121 14.69 -0.26 5.62
CA TYR A 121 15.24 -0.49 4.29
C TYR A 121 16.49 0.35 3.98
N LEU A 122 16.61 1.55 4.58
CA LEU A 122 17.80 2.40 4.41
C LEU A 122 18.85 2.20 5.50
N ILE A 123 18.67 1.22 6.40
CA ILE A 123 19.68 0.86 7.40
C ILE A 123 20.05 2.08 8.25
N GLU A 124 19.06 2.83 8.73
CA GLU A 124 19.33 4.04 9.53
C GLU A 124 19.97 3.71 10.89
N ARG A 125 19.75 2.48 11.38
CA ARG A 125 20.29 1.98 12.65
C ARG A 125 21.41 0.96 12.42
N GLY A 126 22.58 1.45 12.02
CA GLY A 126 23.74 0.60 11.72
C GLY A 126 24.16 -0.35 12.86
N GLU A 127 23.93 0.02 14.12
CA GLU A 127 24.19 -0.84 15.28
C GLU A 127 23.32 -2.12 15.30
N LEU A 128 22.04 -1.98 14.95
CA LEU A 128 21.08 -3.09 14.87
C LEU A 128 21.54 -4.07 13.79
N TYR A 129 21.87 -3.55 12.61
CA TYR A 129 22.30 -4.36 11.49
C TYR A 129 23.68 -4.98 11.69
N SER A 130 24.61 -4.30 12.36
CA SER A 130 25.91 -4.86 12.73
C SER A 130 25.75 -6.02 13.72
N LEU A 131 24.93 -5.84 14.76
CA LEU A 131 24.61 -6.91 15.72
C LEU A 131 23.93 -8.09 15.04
N PHE A 132 22.95 -7.79 14.17
CA PHE A 132 22.22 -8.80 13.40
C PHE A 132 23.14 -9.60 12.47
N VAL A 133 24.02 -8.93 11.70
CA VAL A 133 25.00 -9.62 10.83
C VAL A 133 25.92 -10.51 11.65
N ASN A 134 26.43 -10.04 12.78
CA ASN A 134 27.32 -10.85 13.63
C ASN A 134 26.65 -12.12 14.14
N ARG A 135 25.37 -12.04 14.54
CA ARG A 135 24.61 -13.20 15.05
C ARG A 135 24.14 -14.13 13.95
N THR A 136 23.68 -13.58 12.82
CA THR A 136 23.22 -14.39 11.69
C THR A 136 24.35 -15.05 10.93
N ASN A 137 25.58 -14.51 10.95
CA ASN A 137 26.73 -15.14 10.34
C ASN A 137 26.95 -16.56 10.87
N GLN A 138 26.79 -16.77 12.18
CA GLN A 138 26.91 -18.10 12.79
C GLN A 138 25.81 -19.07 12.35
N LEU A 139 24.61 -18.56 12.08
CA LEU A 139 23.46 -19.36 11.60
C LEU A 139 23.58 -19.69 10.11
N LEU A 140 24.02 -18.73 9.30
CA LEU A 140 24.22 -18.87 7.86
C LEU A 140 25.39 -19.81 7.53
N LEU A 141 26.43 -19.87 8.37
CA LEU A 141 27.53 -20.82 8.23
C LEU A 141 27.10 -22.27 8.52
N ASN A 142 26.00 -22.47 9.25
CA ASN A 142 25.47 -23.79 9.58
C ASN A 142 24.42 -24.24 8.53
N THR A 143 24.85 -24.33 7.27
CA THR A 143 24.05 -24.52 6.05
C THR A 143 23.36 -25.89 5.89
N LYS A 144 23.24 -26.70 6.95
CA LYS A 144 22.61 -28.04 6.89
C LYS A 144 21.09 -28.05 7.08
N LYS A 145 20.47 -26.91 7.37
CA LYS A 145 19.02 -26.80 7.63
C LYS A 145 18.23 -26.43 6.38
N SER A 146 16.96 -26.87 6.32
CA SER A 146 15.99 -26.48 5.29
C SER A 146 15.80 -24.95 5.26
N THR A 147 15.69 -24.38 4.06
CA THR A 147 15.53 -22.93 3.78
C THR A 147 14.52 -22.25 4.70
N ASN A 148 13.36 -22.85 4.92
CA ASN A 148 12.29 -22.27 5.76
C ASN A 148 12.64 -22.23 7.26
N ALA A 149 13.41 -23.21 7.74
CA ALA A 149 13.84 -23.24 9.14
C ALA A 149 14.89 -22.15 9.42
N ILE A 150 15.80 -21.92 8.46
CA ILE A 150 16.79 -20.85 8.55
C ILE A 150 16.11 -19.47 8.48
N GLU A 151 15.09 -19.31 7.62
CA GLU A 151 14.31 -18.05 7.58
C GLU A 151 13.66 -17.74 8.93
N ASN A 152 12.98 -18.71 9.54
CA ASN A 152 12.36 -18.50 10.86
C ASN A 152 13.40 -18.21 11.94
N ASP A 153 14.52 -18.95 11.96
CA ASP A 153 15.63 -18.73 12.90
C ASP A 153 16.22 -17.31 12.74
N ILE A 154 16.39 -16.81 11.50
CA ILE A 154 16.88 -15.44 11.24
C ILE A 154 15.90 -14.38 11.72
N ASN A 155 14.60 -14.58 11.49
CA ASN A 155 13.59 -13.65 11.95
C ASN A 155 13.50 -13.61 13.50
N GLU A 156 13.67 -14.75 14.18
CA GLU A 156 13.77 -14.79 15.64
C GLU A 156 15.03 -14.08 16.16
N VAL A 157 16.19 -14.28 15.51
CA VAL A 157 17.41 -13.55 15.88
C VAL A 157 17.24 -12.04 15.67
N PHE A 158 16.52 -11.63 14.64
CA PHE A 158 16.21 -10.21 14.43
C PHE A 158 15.37 -9.64 15.59
N LYS A 159 14.32 -10.33 16.03
CA LYS A 159 13.53 -9.94 17.20
C LYS A 159 14.37 -9.87 18.47
N GLN A 160 15.29 -10.81 18.66
CA GLN A 160 16.24 -10.78 19.78
C GLN A 160 17.17 -9.56 19.72
N CYS A 161 17.68 -9.19 18.54
CA CYS A 161 18.49 -7.99 18.37
C CYS A 161 17.71 -6.71 18.69
N LEU A 162 16.42 -6.65 18.34
CA LEU A 162 15.55 -5.53 18.69
C LEU A 162 15.33 -5.42 20.20
N ASN A 163 15.12 -6.56 20.87
CA ASN A 163 14.97 -6.61 22.34
C ASN A 163 16.23 -6.15 23.06
N ASP A 164 17.40 -6.60 22.61
CA ASP A 164 18.68 -6.27 23.23
C ASP A 164 19.04 -4.78 23.11
N LEU A 165 18.58 -4.11 22.06
CA LEU A 165 18.75 -2.67 21.85
C LEU A 165 17.61 -1.82 22.45
N HIS A 166 16.67 -2.47 23.16
CA HIS A 166 15.51 -1.83 23.80
C HIS A 166 14.68 -0.97 22.84
N LEU A 167 14.56 -1.43 21.59
CA LEU A 167 13.79 -0.75 20.55
C LEU A 167 12.30 -1.16 20.61
N GLU A 168 11.66 -0.88 21.75
CA GLU A 168 10.30 -1.34 22.07
C GLU A 168 9.22 -0.81 21.10
N SER A 169 9.37 0.42 20.60
CA SER A 169 8.47 0.99 19.59
C SER A 169 8.53 0.24 18.26
N ILE A 170 9.69 -0.31 17.93
CA ILE A 170 9.95 -1.04 16.69
C ILE A 170 9.56 -2.52 16.86
N LEU A 171 9.70 -3.08 18.06
CA LEU A 171 9.32 -4.46 18.37
C LEU A 171 7.83 -4.72 18.09
N THR A 172 6.97 -3.76 18.42
CA THR A 172 5.52 -3.86 18.18
C THR A 172 5.18 -3.97 16.70
N ASN A 173 5.99 -3.33 15.83
CA ASN A 173 5.83 -3.38 14.38
C ASN A 173 6.76 -4.40 13.70
N ALA A 174 7.66 -5.04 14.44
CA ALA A 174 8.62 -6.01 13.90
C ALA A 174 7.93 -7.22 13.29
N ASP A 175 6.72 -7.56 13.75
CA ASP A 175 5.91 -8.64 13.18
C ASP A 175 5.38 -8.32 11.77
N LYS A 176 5.34 -7.03 11.38
CA LYS A 176 5.01 -6.59 10.02
C LYS A 176 6.15 -6.80 9.03
N PHE A 177 7.35 -7.10 9.51
CA PHE A 177 8.55 -7.21 8.68
C PHE A 177 9.16 -8.60 8.77
N LYS A 178 9.52 -9.18 7.63
CA LYS A 178 10.15 -10.49 7.56
C LYS A 178 11.31 -10.50 6.58
N PHE A 179 12.42 -11.06 7.01
CA PHE A 179 13.50 -11.45 6.13
C PHE A 179 13.13 -12.76 5.41
N LYS A 180 13.19 -12.71 4.08
CA LYS A 180 13.09 -13.87 3.19
C LYS A 180 14.47 -14.19 2.64
N LEU A 181 14.81 -15.47 2.57
CA LEU A 181 16.10 -15.94 2.07
C LEU A 181 15.94 -16.50 0.66
N ASN A 182 16.51 -15.80 -0.31
CA ASN A 182 16.64 -16.33 -1.66
C ASN A 182 18.03 -16.92 -1.83
N PHE A 183 18.11 -18.25 -1.81
CA PHE A 183 19.31 -18.98 -2.18
C PHE A 183 19.37 -19.08 -3.71
N THR A 184 20.25 -18.31 -4.35
CA THR A 184 20.54 -18.49 -5.78
C THR A 184 21.76 -19.39 -5.91
N LEU A 185 21.57 -20.62 -6.36
CA LEU A 185 22.67 -21.47 -6.83
C LEU A 185 23.18 -20.88 -8.15
N ASN A 186 24.33 -20.21 -8.10
CA ASN A 186 25.08 -19.86 -9.29
C ASN A 186 26.42 -20.61 -9.23
N ASP A 187 26.77 -21.26 -10.33
CA ASP A 187 27.62 -22.46 -10.46
C ASP A 187 29.05 -22.46 -9.87
N ASN A 188 29.49 -21.50 -9.06
CA ASN A 188 30.74 -21.63 -8.29
C ASN A 188 30.75 -20.86 -6.95
N SER A 189 29.62 -20.32 -6.49
CA SER A 189 29.50 -19.74 -5.15
C SER A 189 28.03 -19.73 -4.72
N THR A 190 27.72 -20.36 -3.59
CA THR A 190 26.40 -20.28 -2.97
C THR A 190 26.20 -18.86 -2.46
N GLN A 191 25.54 -18.01 -3.24
CA GLN A 191 25.20 -16.65 -2.81
C GLN A 191 23.85 -16.69 -2.09
N VAL A 192 23.86 -16.35 -0.81
CA VAL A 192 22.64 -16.15 -0.01
C VAL A 192 22.25 -14.69 -0.15
N ARG A 193 21.11 -14.41 -0.78
CA ARG A 193 20.52 -13.08 -0.81
C ARG A 193 19.42 -13.01 0.24
N ILE A 194 19.63 -12.16 1.24
CA ILE A 194 18.60 -11.84 2.22
C ILE A 194 17.78 -10.68 1.65
N LEU A 195 16.49 -10.91 1.42
CA LEU A 195 15.55 -9.87 1.03
C LEU A 195 14.70 -9.50 2.24
N PHE A 196 14.63 -8.22 2.55
CA PHE A 196 13.68 -7.71 3.53
C PHE A 196 12.33 -7.50 2.86
N SER A 197 11.26 -8.03 3.45
CA SER A 197 9.89 -7.93 2.93
C SER A 197 8.95 -7.44 4.03
N ILE A 198 7.98 -6.62 3.65
CA ILE A 198 6.82 -6.26 4.48
C ILE A 198 5.77 -7.37 4.30
N ILE A 199 5.13 -7.81 5.39
CA ILE A 199 4.05 -8.80 5.40
C ILE A 199 2.71 -8.11 5.34
#